data_AF-A0A965I5H5-F1
#
_entry.id   AF-A0A965I5H5-F1
#
_cell.length_a   1.000
_cell.length_b   1.000
_cell.length_c   1.000
_cell.angle_alpha   90.00
_cell.angle_beta   90.00
_cell.angle_gamma   90.00
#
_symmetry.space_group_name_H-M   'P 1'
#
loop_
_entity.id
_entity.type
_entity.pdbx_description
1 polymer ?
#
loop_
_entity_poly.entity_id
_entity_poly.type
_entity_poly.pdbx_seq_one_letter_code
_entity_poly.pdbx_strand_id
1 'polypeptide(L)'
;MGYRGAEITNLRPDGYFATSSVTSLINNGDLTRLIRQNPALNGLSTQTVTVTTSDGLVNSTVNVKAGTSAKDIAAAMNASLTEVGFLAEAQTIVSLELDPAAATNGRVTFSFELEDGQSIGVSADYSDKNLSPLVNQINKHQDKTGVRAEVSTDGSRVILIDGLGNDINLANFSGSTVNANALDQSYKKLLATDVALNQATKIAGTVELKSPRAFNFQTSLGGFEVAADSAMLSGGIGRSFSAAGSVTDFEWQISPDLLAPQASPDGLRLSTSSTEFSMKAKLNGSSQDLNLTLSSSALSDYSSSGMSKVLIDRARQLGTLPSLKGSLLSELPPEGSTMSVRVGGSTYQVLFQGGELSVSGPEDQRVLASLEMIGGQYKVSLAAPGGTMSGQTMEVLNNTDAAKFGLATTDSGSEMILRGRAFEMASGTVKSFDVSLGGNTVTITATYAGGQITLTSSDPNLQFVSPDPTVGNVASLTIDPSVNAPLISLVSTQSNGPISVVPSAAAKDLGFQVGNFDFEVTSEGFRVISSDGEAAEIDLDVSGLPGQILSMKNLPA
;
A
#
# COMPACT_ATOMS: atom_id res chain seq x y z
N MET A 1 2.34 28.09 34.76
CA MET A 1 3.76 27.99 34.36
C MET A 1 3.93 26.65 33.66
N GLY A 2 3.77 26.60 32.33
CA GLY A 2 4.00 25.37 31.57
C GLY A 2 5.50 25.13 31.43
N TYR A 3 5.97 23.95 31.83
CA TYR A 3 7.36 23.56 31.69
C TYR A 3 7.69 23.36 30.20
N ARG A 4 8.70 24.08 29.69
CA ARG A 4 9.22 23.88 28.33
C ARG A 4 10.10 22.63 28.34
N GLY A 5 9.59 21.52 27.82
CA GLY A 5 10.35 20.27 27.67
C GLY A 5 9.57 19.00 27.99
N ALA A 6 8.43 19.11 28.69
CA ALA A 6 7.53 17.97 28.89
C ALA A 6 6.76 17.69 27.61
N GLU A 7 6.84 16.45 27.13
CA GLU A 7 6.05 15.98 26.00
C GLU A 7 4.81 15.28 26.55
N ILE A 8 3.62 15.77 26.16
CA ILE A 8 2.35 15.18 26.55
C ILE A 8 1.77 14.47 25.34
N THR A 9 1.62 13.15 25.42
CA THR A 9 0.95 12.35 24.41
C THR A 9 -0.41 11.95 24.94
N ASN A 10 -1.45 12.24 24.17
CA ASN A 10 -2.82 11.86 24.50
C ASN A 10 -3.26 10.73 23.58
N LEU A 11 -3.41 9.53 24.13
CA LEU A 11 -4.02 8.41 23.44
C LEU A 11 -5.49 8.35 23.83
N ARG A 12 -6.35 8.45 22.83
CA ARG A 12 -7.79 8.36 23.03
C ARG A 12 -8.32 7.07 22.41
N PRO A 13 -9.09 6.25 23.14
CA PRO A 13 -9.84 5.15 22.54
C PRO A 13 -10.67 5.65 21.35
N ASP A 14 -10.60 4.96 20.22
CA ASP A 14 -11.26 5.29 18.95
C ASP A 14 -10.65 6.51 18.18
N GLY A 15 -9.66 7.20 18.77
CA GLY A 15 -8.92 8.29 18.13
C GLY A 15 -9.68 9.61 17.97
N TYR A 16 -9.16 10.49 17.12
CA TYR A 16 -9.74 11.81 16.85
C TYR A 16 -10.73 11.72 15.69
N PHE A 17 -11.72 12.60 15.71
CA PHE A 17 -12.65 12.79 14.62
C PHE A 17 -12.00 13.64 13.53
N ALA A 18 -12.18 13.25 12.28
CA ALA A 18 -11.79 14.02 11.11
C ALA A 18 -12.84 13.90 10.00
N THR A 19 -12.81 14.87 9.08
CA THR A 19 -13.57 14.80 7.82
C THR A 19 -12.76 14.05 6.78
N SER A 20 -13.42 13.25 5.93
CA SER A 20 -12.77 12.53 4.85
C SER A 20 -12.09 13.44 3.82
N SER A 21 -12.61 14.65 3.58
CA SER A 21 -11.91 15.69 2.80
C SER A 21 -12.51 17.08 3.00
N VAL A 22 -11.90 17.92 3.85
CA VAL A 22 -12.27 19.33 4.01
C VAL A 22 -12.26 20.04 2.65
N THR A 23 -11.26 19.75 1.84
CA THR A 23 -11.07 20.35 0.52
C THR A 23 -12.17 19.99 -0.46
N SER A 24 -12.67 18.76 -0.44
CA SER A 24 -13.85 18.38 -1.23
C SER A 24 -15.07 19.21 -0.84
N LEU A 25 -15.33 19.36 0.46
CA LEU A 25 -16.47 20.12 0.99
C LEU A 25 -16.39 21.61 0.63
N ILE A 26 -15.21 22.22 0.77
CA ILE A 26 -14.96 23.62 0.41
C ILE A 26 -15.15 23.83 -1.10
N ASN A 27 -14.85 22.85 -1.94
CA ASN A 27 -15.10 22.91 -3.38
C ASN A 27 -16.50 22.44 -3.78
N ASN A 28 -17.42 22.18 -2.83
CA ASN A 28 -18.75 21.63 -3.09
C ASN A 28 -18.71 20.33 -3.94
N GLY A 29 -17.72 19.48 -3.69
CA GLY A 29 -17.45 18.23 -4.40
C GLY A 29 -16.73 18.37 -5.74
N ASP A 30 -16.50 19.59 -6.24
CA ASP A 30 -15.79 19.82 -7.51
C ASP A 30 -14.26 19.78 -7.33
N LEU A 31 -13.71 18.57 -7.30
CA LEU A 31 -12.27 18.33 -7.16
C LEU A 31 -11.47 18.71 -8.42
N THR A 32 -12.12 18.97 -9.55
CA THR A 32 -11.43 19.43 -10.78
C THR A 32 -10.80 20.81 -10.59
N ARG A 33 -11.22 21.56 -9.55
CA ARG A 33 -10.67 22.87 -9.20
C ARG A 33 -9.26 22.79 -8.61
N LEU A 34 -8.83 21.60 -8.18
CA LEU A 34 -7.52 21.35 -7.59
C LEU A 34 -6.38 21.42 -8.60
N ILE A 35 -6.63 21.08 -9.86
CA ILE A 35 -5.65 21.21 -10.94
C ILE A 35 -6.28 21.99 -12.08
N ARG A 36 -5.73 23.18 -12.39
CA ARG A 36 -6.25 24.01 -13.47
C ARG A 36 -5.15 24.48 -14.40
N GLN A 37 -5.46 24.51 -15.69
CA GLN A 37 -4.60 24.98 -16.76
C GLN A 37 -4.85 26.47 -17.07
N ASN A 38 -3.77 27.22 -17.21
CA ASN A 38 -3.68 28.68 -17.35
C ASN A 38 -4.52 29.51 -16.36
N PRO A 39 -4.63 29.17 -15.06
CA PRO A 39 -5.39 29.99 -14.12
C PRO A 39 -4.55 31.16 -13.61
N ALA A 40 -5.17 32.33 -13.48
CA ALA A 40 -4.54 33.48 -12.80
C ALA A 40 -4.52 33.32 -11.27
N LEU A 41 -5.54 32.68 -10.69
CA LEU A 41 -5.74 32.50 -9.24
C LEU A 41 -6.28 31.10 -8.94
N ASN A 42 -6.20 30.67 -7.68
CA ASN A 42 -6.87 29.46 -7.20
C ASN A 42 -8.38 29.45 -7.47
N GLY A 43 -8.94 28.25 -7.60
CA GLY A 43 -10.32 28.04 -7.99
C GLY A 43 -11.30 28.26 -6.85
N LEU A 44 -10.83 28.67 -5.68
CA LEU A 44 -11.67 28.73 -4.50
C LEU A 44 -12.54 29.99 -4.52
N SER A 45 -13.82 29.81 -4.25
CA SER A 45 -14.80 30.90 -4.07
C SER A 45 -14.77 31.40 -2.63
N THR A 46 -15.09 32.67 -2.44
CA THR A 46 -15.31 33.22 -1.08
C THR A 46 -16.50 32.53 -0.45
N GLN A 47 -16.35 32.09 0.80
CA GLN A 47 -17.40 31.39 1.53
C GLN A 47 -17.14 31.42 3.04
N THR A 48 -18.12 30.94 3.81
CA THR A 48 -17.93 30.64 5.23
C THR A 48 -17.97 29.14 5.47
N VAL A 49 -17.18 28.71 6.45
CA VAL A 49 -17.19 27.36 6.99
C VAL A 49 -17.69 27.44 8.42
N THR A 50 -18.61 26.56 8.81
CA THR A 50 -19.10 26.43 10.18
C THR A 50 -18.76 25.04 10.71
N VAL A 51 -18.18 25.00 11.90
CA VAL A 51 -17.85 23.76 12.61
C VAL A 51 -18.64 23.72 13.91
N THR A 52 -19.41 22.66 14.10
CA THR A 52 -20.28 22.48 15.27
C THR A 52 -19.98 21.14 15.94
N THR A 53 -19.59 21.13 17.22
CA THR A 53 -19.43 19.85 17.93
C THR A 53 -20.78 19.22 18.22
N SER A 54 -20.83 17.88 18.24
CA SER A 54 -22.07 17.12 18.43
C SER A 54 -22.74 17.37 19.79
N ASP A 55 -21.97 17.79 20.79
CA ASP A 55 -22.46 18.21 22.10
C ASP A 55 -22.92 19.68 22.16
N GLY A 56 -22.84 20.41 21.04
CA GLY A 56 -23.28 21.80 20.91
C GLY A 56 -22.40 22.83 21.61
N LEU A 57 -21.26 22.43 22.17
CA LEU A 57 -20.38 23.32 22.94
C LEU A 57 -19.50 24.21 22.06
N VAL A 58 -19.23 23.81 20.82
CA VAL A 58 -18.54 24.62 19.82
C VAL A 58 -19.50 24.87 18.67
N ASN A 59 -19.59 26.13 18.25
CA ASN A 59 -20.25 26.55 17.02
C ASN A 59 -19.50 27.76 16.45
N SER A 60 -18.48 27.48 15.64
CA SER A 60 -17.53 28.48 15.17
C SER A 60 -17.61 28.65 13.66
N THR A 61 -17.59 29.89 13.20
CA THR A 61 -17.58 30.23 11.77
C THR A 61 -16.23 30.80 11.35
N VAL A 62 -15.67 30.28 10.26
CA VAL A 62 -14.40 30.70 9.66
C VAL A 62 -14.67 31.29 8.27
N ASN A 63 -14.06 32.43 7.97
CA ASN A 63 -14.15 33.05 6.65
C ASN A 63 -13.05 32.50 5.73
N VAL A 64 -13.42 31.97 4.57
CA VAL A 64 -12.51 31.54 3.51
C VAL A 64 -12.56 32.54 2.36
N LYS A 65 -11.42 33.12 2.00
CA LYS A 65 -11.33 34.10 0.91
C LYS A 65 -11.13 33.40 -0.43
N ALA A 66 -11.66 33.99 -1.50
CA ALA A 66 -11.42 33.50 -2.85
C ALA A 66 -9.93 33.47 -3.20
N GLY A 67 -9.53 32.47 -3.98
CA GLY A 67 -8.17 32.36 -4.51
C GLY A 67 -7.07 32.08 -3.49
N THR A 68 -7.40 31.76 -2.24
CA THR A 68 -6.41 31.41 -1.19
C THR A 68 -5.82 30.02 -1.38
N SER A 69 -4.63 29.79 -0.80
CA SER A 69 -3.99 28.47 -0.77
C SER A 69 -4.53 27.60 0.36
N ALA A 70 -4.24 26.29 0.34
CA ALA A 70 -4.59 25.40 1.45
C ALA A 70 -3.91 25.84 2.77
N LYS A 71 -2.67 26.32 2.68
CA LYS A 71 -1.94 26.95 3.80
C LYS A 71 -2.74 28.07 4.46
N ASP A 72 -3.26 29.01 3.67
CA ASP A 72 -4.02 30.15 4.19
C ASP A 72 -5.35 29.72 4.82
N ILE A 73 -5.99 28.69 4.25
CA ILE A 73 -7.23 28.12 4.79
C ILE A 73 -6.95 27.46 6.14
N ALA A 74 -5.92 26.61 6.24
CA ALA A 74 -5.54 25.97 7.50
C ALA A 74 -5.12 27.01 8.55
N ALA A 75 -4.40 28.07 8.14
CA ALA A 75 -4.07 29.18 9.04
C ALA A 75 -5.33 29.90 9.56
N ALA A 76 -6.31 30.18 8.69
CA ALA A 76 -7.57 30.80 9.08
C ALA A 76 -8.41 29.91 10.03
N MET A 77 -8.41 28.59 9.78
CA MET A 77 -9.06 27.61 10.65
C MET A 77 -8.38 27.52 12.01
N ASN A 78 -7.06 27.36 12.05
CA ASN A 78 -6.31 27.28 13.30
C ASN A 78 -6.45 28.56 14.14
N ALA A 79 -6.42 29.74 13.50
CA ALA A 79 -6.65 31.01 14.19
C ALA A 79 -8.02 31.09 14.87
N SER A 80 -9.03 30.36 14.37
CA SER A 80 -10.40 30.40 14.88
C SER A 80 -10.77 29.19 15.76
N LEU A 81 -10.10 28.05 15.58
CA LEU A 81 -10.54 26.76 16.11
C LEU A 81 -9.55 26.07 17.05
N THR A 82 -8.28 26.47 17.10
CA THR A 82 -7.27 25.80 17.95
C THR A 82 -7.57 25.95 19.44
N GLU A 83 -8.05 27.11 19.89
CA GLU A 83 -8.43 27.33 21.29
C GLU A 83 -9.62 26.46 21.74
N VAL A 84 -10.41 25.96 20.79
CA VAL A 84 -11.56 25.08 21.03
C VAL A 84 -11.29 23.61 20.68
N GLY A 85 -10.01 23.25 20.48
CA GLY A 85 -9.55 21.86 20.40
C GLY A 85 -9.42 21.28 18.98
N PHE A 86 -9.53 22.09 17.94
CA PHE A 86 -9.35 21.63 16.56
C PHE A 86 -7.94 21.90 16.04
N LEU A 87 -7.48 21.06 15.12
CA LEU A 87 -6.23 21.25 14.41
C LEU A 87 -6.47 21.08 12.91
N ALA A 88 -6.10 22.10 12.14
CA ALA A 88 -6.11 22.08 10.69
C ALA A 88 -4.69 21.94 10.14
N GLU A 89 -4.49 20.99 9.22
CA GLU A 89 -3.21 20.71 8.57
C GLU A 89 -3.39 20.83 7.05
N ALA A 90 -2.46 21.51 6.38
CA ALA A 90 -2.49 21.71 4.94
C ALA A 90 -1.27 21.09 4.27
N GLN A 91 -1.47 20.46 3.12
CA GLN A 91 -0.41 19.95 2.26
C GLN A 91 -0.82 20.08 0.80
N THR A 92 0.14 20.32 -0.09
CA THR A 92 -0.11 20.20 -1.53
C THR A 92 0.65 19.00 -2.04
N ILE A 93 -0.09 17.96 -2.40
CA ILE A 93 0.46 16.70 -2.91
C ILE A 93 -0.10 16.45 -4.31
N VAL A 94 0.79 16.18 -5.26
CA VAL A 94 0.42 15.87 -6.65
C VAL A 94 1.25 14.70 -7.16
N SER A 95 0.60 13.71 -7.77
CA SER A 95 1.30 12.67 -8.52
C SER A 95 1.58 13.11 -9.94
N LEU A 96 2.69 12.61 -10.48
CA LEU A 96 3.19 12.77 -11.82
C LEU A 96 3.49 11.39 -12.38
N GLU A 97 2.80 11.00 -13.45
CA GLU A 97 2.98 9.73 -14.14
C GLU A 97 3.15 9.96 -15.64
N LEU A 98 3.93 9.12 -16.30
CA LEU A 98 4.04 9.18 -17.76
C LEU A 98 2.70 8.86 -18.40
N ASP A 99 2.36 9.58 -19.47
CA ASP A 99 1.20 9.22 -20.27
C ASP A 99 1.32 7.74 -20.73
N PRO A 100 0.23 6.95 -20.74
CA PRO A 100 0.29 5.55 -21.16
C PRO A 100 0.91 5.36 -22.56
N ALA A 101 0.74 6.33 -23.46
CA ALA A 101 1.29 6.34 -24.80
C ALA A 101 2.75 6.84 -24.88
N ALA A 102 3.36 7.26 -23.77
CA ALA A 102 4.76 7.67 -23.74
C ALA A 102 5.68 6.49 -24.10
N ALA A 103 6.73 6.79 -24.87
CA ALA A 103 7.76 5.82 -25.23
C ALA A 103 8.47 5.29 -23.98
N THR A 104 9.03 4.08 -24.06
CA THR A 104 9.77 3.42 -22.97
C THR A 104 10.93 4.27 -22.45
N ASN A 105 11.61 5.00 -23.34
CA ASN A 105 12.70 5.91 -23.01
C ASN A 105 12.37 7.31 -23.56
N GLY A 106 12.73 8.36 -22.83
CA GLY A 106 12.45 9.72 -23.26
C GLY A 106 12.97 10.77 -22.29
N ARG A 107 12.47 11.99 -22.44
CA ARG A 107 12.83 13.15 -21.60
C ARG A 107 11.57 13.85 -21.13
N VAL A 108 11.55 14.26 -19.86
CA VAL A 108 10.52 15.14 -19.31
C VAL A 108 11.17 16.48 -18.96
N THR A 109 10.53 17.58 -19.39
CA THR A 109 10.98 18.94 -19.09
C THR A 109 9.79 19.82 -18.70
N PHE A 110 9.95 20.59 -17.62
CA PHE A 110 9.01 21.63 -17.19
C PHE A 110 9.73 22.65 -16.30
N SER A 111 9.05 23.72 -15.87
CA SER A 111 9.56 24.66 -14.87
C SER A 111 8.62 24.81 -13.69
N PHE A 112 9.15 25.05 -12.50
CA PHE A 112 8.39 25.63 -11.39
C PHE A 112 8.29 27.15 -11.56
N GLU A 113 7.09 27.71 -11.44
CA GLU A 113 6.88 29.16 -11.39
C GLU A 113 6.70 29.60 -9.93
N LEU A 114 7.65 30.39 -9.42
CA LEU A 114 7.62 30.90 -8.05
C LEU A 114 6.71 32.14 -7.95
N GLU A 115 6.28 32.48 -6.74
CA GLU A 115 5.40 33.63 -6.48
C GLU A 115 6.03 34.97 -6.88
N ASP A 116 7.36 35.07 -6.90
CA ASP A 116 8.09 36.26 -7.33
C ASP A 116 8.24 36.36 -8.86
N GLY A 117 7.68 35.41 -9.61
CA GLY A 117 7.73 35.32 -11.07
C GLY A 117 9.01 34.69 -11.63
N GLN A 118 9.89 34.16 -10.78
CA GLN A 118 11.04 33.37 -11.25
C GLN A 118 10.61 31.98 -11.70
N SER A 119 11.23 31.50 -12.78
CA SER A 119 11.02 30.17 -13.32
C SER A 119 12.26 29.29 -13.07
N ILE A 120 12.07 28.13 -12.46
CA ILE A 120 13.13 27.13 -12.22
C ILE A 120 12.89 25.92 -13.13
N GLY A 121 13.71 25.77 -14.16
CA GLY A 121 13.63 24.66 -15.10
C GLY A 121 14.12 23.33 -14.50
N VAL A 122 13.39 22.26 -14.82
CA VAL A 122 13.67 20.87 -14.46
C VAL A 122 13.64 20.05 -15.74
N SER A 123 14.66 19.20 -15.93
CA SER A 123 14.74 18.29 -17.08
C SER A 123 15.41 16.99 -16.65
N ALA A 124 14.82 15.85 -17.02
CA ALA A 124 15.40 14.54 -16.77
C ALA A 124 15.10 13.57 -17.92
N ASP A 125 16.09 12.75 -18.26
CA ASP A 125 15.91 11.59 -19.13
C ASP A 125 15.42 10.42 -18.27
N TYR A 126 14.47 9.65 -18.80
CA TYR A 126 13.97 8.42 -18.19
C TYR A 126 14.23 7.22 -19.10
N SER A 127 14.41 6.06 -18.49
CA SER A 127 14.53 4.78 -19.17
C SER A 127 13.58 3.77 -18.57
N ASP A 128 13.03 2.87 -19.38
CA ASP A 128 12.08 1.84 -18.95
C ASP A 128 10.88 2.41 -18.16
N LYS A 129 10.42 3.60 -18.56
CA LYS A 129 9.38 4.40 -17.88
C LYS A 129 9.69 4.76 -16.41
N ASN A 130 10.94 4.62 -15.95
CA ASN A 130 11.35 4.95 -14.59
C ASN A 130 11.67 6.45 -14.42
N LEU A 131 10.87 7.14 -13.62
CA LEU A 131 10.96 8.57 -13.36
C LEU A 131 11.89 8.95 -12.19
N SER A 132 12.62 8.01 -11.57
CA SER A 132 13.56 8.31 -10.47
C SER A 132 14.58 9.41 -10.80
N PRO A 133 15.13 9.53 -12.03
CA PRO A 133 16.02 10.63 -12.38
C PRO A 133 15.38 12.02 -12.25
N LEU A 134 14.06 12.13 -12.40
CA LEU A 134 13.32 13.39 -12.28
C LEU A 134 13.33 13.90 -10.84
N VAL A 135 13.14 13.02 -9.85
CA VAL A 135 13.16 13.37 -8.43
C VAL A 135 14.46 14.05 -8.04
N ASN A 136 15.59 13.52 -8.50
CA ASN A 136 16.91 14.10 -8.24
C ASN A 136 17.06 15.52 -8.79
N GLN A 137 16.39 15.86 -9.89
CA GLN A 137 16.46 17.20 -10.46
C GLN A 137 15.55 18.19 -9.73
N ILE A 138 14.37 17.73 -9.30
CA ILE A 138 13.44 18.55 -8.51
C ILE A 138 14.05 18.88 -7.14
N ASN A 139 14.57 17.87 -6.43
CA ASN A 139 15.10 18.04 -5.07
C ASN A 139 16.35 18.93 -5.00
N LYS A 140 17.10 19.11 -6.09
CA LYS A 140 18.20 20.11 -6.17
C LYS A 140 17.72 21.55 -5.98
N HIS A 141 16.42 21.79 -6.16
CA HIS A 141 15.81 23.11 -6.07
C HIS A 141 14.83 23.24 -4.89
N GLN A 142 14.75 22.24 -4.00
CA GLN A 142 13.83 22.23 -2.86
C GLN A 142 13.93 23.49 -1.99
N ASP A 143 15.15 23.97 -1.71
CA ASP A 143 15.36 25.18 -0.90
C ASP A 143 14.78 26.46 -1.53
N LYS A 144 14.54 26.45 -2.85
CA LYS A 144 13.97 27.58 -3.59
C LYS A 144 12.48 27.39 -3.86
N THR A 145 12.06 26.17 -4.20
CA THR A 145 10.66 25.88 -4.57
C THR A 145 9.79 25.59 -3.35
N GLY A 146 10.36 25.14 -2.22
CA GLY A 146 9.61 24.58 -1.10
C GLY A 146 9.04 23.19 -1.36
N VAL A 147 9.25 22.64 -2.57
CA VAL A 147 8.67 21.38 -3.03
C VAL A 147 9.72 20.28 -2.95
N ARG A 148 9.40 19.22 -2.20
CA ARG A 148 10.15 17.95 -2.25
C ARG A 148 9.49 16.99 -3.23
N ALA A 149 10.27 16.10 -3.81
CA ALA A 149 9.79 15.02 -4.65
C ALA A 149 10.23 13.66 -4.11
N GLU A 150 9.35 12.67 -4.29
CA GLU A 150 9.59 11.27 -3.99
C GLU A 150 9.14 10.42 -5.19
N VAL A 151 9.70 9.22 -5.36
CA VAL A 151 9.33 8.28 -6.42
C VAL A 151 8.88 6.96 -5.81
N SER A 152 7.93 6.30 -6.45
CA SER A 152 7.45 4.97 -6.09
C SER A 152 8.55 3.92 -6.21
N THR A 153 8.37 2.81 -5.49
CA THR A 153 9.29 1.66 -5.49
C THR A 153 9.54 1.07 -6.88
N ASP A 154 8.56 1.15 -7.77
CA ASP A 154 8.64 0.70 -9.17
C ASP A 154 9.13 1.79 -10.15
N GLY A 155 9.29 3.03 -9.68
CA GLY A 155 9.74 4.16 -10.49
C GLY A 155 8.66 4.80 -11.38
N SER A 156 7.43 4.29 -11.40
CA SER A 156 6.39 4.71 -12.35
C SER A 156 5.70 6.03 -11.98
N ARG A 157 5.69 6.36 -10.68
CA ARG A 157 4.99 7.50 -10.11
C ARG A 157 5.94 8.39 -9.32
N VAL A 158 5.95 9.68 -9.62
CA VAL A 158 6.60 10.70 -8.80
C VAL A 158 5.52 11.47 -8.06
N ILE A 159 5.76 11.84 -6.81
CA ILE A 159 4.92 12.82 -6.13
C ILE A 159 5.71 14.08 -5.83
N LEU A 160 5.05 15.23 -5.93
CA LEU A 160 5.56 16.51 -5.46
C LEU A 160 4.80 16.90 -4.21
N ILE A 161 5.52 17.39 -3.20
CA ILE A 161 4.96 17.70 -1.89
C ILE A 161 5.44 19.07 -1.43
N ASP A 162 4.50 19.99 -1.25
CA ASP A 162 4.68 21.18 -0.41
C ASP A 162 4.04 20.90 0.95
N GLY A 163 4.86 20.80 1.98
CA GLY A 163 4.43 20.41 3.33
C GLY A 163 3.70 21.51 4.11
N LEU A 164 3.62 22.74 3.58
CA LEU A 164 2.88 23.84 4.18
C LEU A 164 1.52 24.06 3.50
N GLY A 165 1.30 23.47 2.32
CA GLY A 165 0.10 23.65 1.52
C GLY A 165 0.11 24.88 0.62
N ASN A 166 1.30 25.36 0.20
CA ASN A 166 1.38 26.37 -0.87
C ASN A 166 0.97 25.75 -2.21
N ASP A 167 0.45 26.55 -3.14
CA ASP A 167 0.15 26.05 -4.49
C ASP A 167 1.44 25.65 -5.22
N ILE A 168 1.36 24.60 -6.04
CA ILE A 168 2.43 24.22 -6.95
C ILE A 168 2.09 24.74 -8.35
N ASN A 169 2.94 25.61 -8.91
CA ASN A 169 2.79 26.12 -10.27
C ASN A 169 3.84 25.53 -11.19
N LEU A 170 3.39 24.90 -12.27
CA LEU A 170 4.23 24.24 -13.25
C LEU A 170 3.98 24.84 -14.65
N ALA A 171 5.02 25.05 -15.44
CA ALA A 171 4.91 25.63 -16.78
C ALA A 171 5.98 25.08 -17.74
N ASN A 172 6.00 25.59 -18.98
CA ASN A 172 7.07 25.33 -19.96
C ASN A 172 7.31 23.83 -20.26
N PHE A 173 6.23 23.07 -20.38
CA PHE A 173 6.27 21.63 -20.64
C PHE A 173 6.83 21.30 -22.03
N SER A 174 7.74 20.32 -22.10
CA SER A 174 8.23 19.74 -23.35
C SER A 174 8.77 18.32 -23.15
N GLY A 175 8.94 17.57 -24.25
CA GLY A 175 9.35 16.16 -24.21
C GLY A 175 8.15 15.22 -24.10
N SER A 176 8.31 14.11 -23.38
CA SER A 176 7.24 13.16 -23.08
C SER A 176 6.19 13.81 -22.18
N THR A 177 4.92 13.55 -22.48
CA THR A 177 3.80 14.06 -21.68
C THR A 177 3.73 13.32 -20.35
N VAL A 178 3.53 14.10 -19.29
CA VAL A 178 3.29 13.63 -17.92
C VAL A 178 1.88 14.08 -17.53
N ASN A 179 1.15 13.21 -16.85
CA ASN A 179 -0.18 13.46 -16.33
C ASN A 179 -0.10 13.70 -14.82
N ALA A 180 -0.99 14.57 -14.31
CA ALA A 180 -1.01 14.97 -12.92
C ALA A 180 -2.34 14.68 -12.23
N ASN A 181 -2.29 14.26 -10.96
CA ASN A 181 -3.46 14.09 -10.11
C ASN A 181 -3.18 14.66 -8.71
N ALA A 182 -4.13 15.43 -8.15
CA ALA A 182 -4.02 15.94 -6.79
C ALA A 182 -4.31 14.81 -5.81
N LEU A 183 -3.56 14.73 -4.73
CA LEU A 183 -3.70 13.67 -3.75
C LEU A 183 -4.23 14.22 -2.41
N ASP A 184 -4.94 13.38 -1.66
CA ASP A 184 -5.17 13.63 -0.24
C ASP A 184 -3.88 13.39 0.59
N GLN A 185 -3.93 13.64 1.90
CA GLN A 185 -2.77 13.45 2.78
C GLN A 185 -2.53 11.95 3.09
N SER A 186 -3.34 11.06 2.52
CA SER A 186 -3.13 9.61 2.46
C SER A 186 -2.63 9.14 1.09
N TYR A 187 -2.23 10.08 0.22
CA TYR A 187 -1.58 9.87 -1.07
C TYR A 187 -2.50 9.23 -2.13
N LYS A 188 -3.81 9.26 -1.88
CA LYS A 188 -4.82 8.76 -2.81
C LYS A 188 -5.22 9.84 -3.82
N LYS A 189 -5.36 9.43 -5.08
CA LYS A 189 -5.83 10.29 -6.18
C LYS A 189 -7.23 10.83 -5.89
N LEU A 190 -7.37 12.16 -5.99
CA LEU A 190 -8.64 12.87 -5.77
C LEU A 190 -9.42 13.09 -7.06
N LEU A 191 -8.74 13.20 -8.21
CA LEU A 191 -9.40 13.37 -9.49
C LEU A 191 -9.68 12.00 -10.10
N ALA A 192 -10.88 11.84 -10.69
CA ALA A 192 -11.25 10.63 -11.44
C ALA A 192 -10.47 10.46 -12.75
N THR A 193 -9.85 11.54 -13.25
CA THR A 193 -9.06 11.54 -14.47
C THR A 193 -7.86 12.46 -14.28
N ASP A 194 -6.70 11.99 -14.69
CA ASP A 194 -5.48 12.77 -14.61
C ASP A 194 -5.48 13.93 -15.61
N VAL A 195 -4.80 15.01 -15.26
CA VAL A 195 -4.68 16.20 -16.08
C VAL A 195 -3.33 16.20 -16.79
N ALA A 196 -3.35 16.17 -18.12
CA ALA A 196 -2.12 16.26 -18.91
C ALA A 196 -1.39 17.59 -18.67
N LEU A 197 -0.09 17.52 -18.40
CA LEU A 197 0.75 18.69 -18.19
C LEU A 197 1.32 19.17 -19.53
N ASN A 198 0.51 19.96 -20.25
CA ASN A 198 0.85 20.52 -21.57
C ASN A 198 0.65 22.04 -21.68
N GLN A 199 0.20 22.66 -20.60
CA GLN A 199 -0.07 24.10 -20.46
C GLN A 199 0.30 24.51 -19.04
N ALA A 200 0.58 25.81 -18.81
CA ALA A 200 0.86 26.29 -17.46
C ALA A 200 -0.25 25.82 -16.50
N THR A 201 0.11 25.20 -15.39
CA THR A 201 -0.79 24.46 -14.52
C THR A 201 -0.56 24.87 -13.08
N LYS A 202 -1.63 25.22 -12.37
CA LYS A 202 -1.62 25.51 -10.94
C LYS A 202 -2.34 24.39 -10.21
N ILE A 203 -1.71 23.88 -9.17
CA ILE A 203 -2.18 22.79 -8.33
C ILE A 203 -2.40 23.34 -6.91
N ALA A 204 -3.64 23.24 -6.43
CA ALA A 204 -4.03 23.66 -5.09
C ALA A 204 -3.93 22.50 -4.09
N GLY A 205 -3.57 22.81 -2.85
CA GLY A 205 -3.43 21.82 -1.79
C GLY A 205 -4.74 21.35 -1.16
N THR A 206 -4.59 20.40 -0.25
CA THR A 206 -5.65 19.84 0.58
C THR A 206 -5.52 20.32 2.03
N VAL A 207 -6.65 20.37 2.74
CA VAL A 207 -6.73 20.65 4.17
C VAL A 207 -7.37 19.44 4.85
N GLU A 208 -6.85 19.05 6.00
CA GLU A 208 -7.48 18.12 6.93
C GLU A 208 -7.79 18.86 8.23
N LEU A 209 -8.93 18.53 8.84
CA LEU A 209 -9.36 19.09 10.10
C LEU A 209 -9.65 17.94 11.06
N LYS A 210 -8.99 17.95 12.22
CA LYS A 210 -9.16 16.93 13.26
C LYS A 210 -9.52 17.55 14.60
N SER A 211 -10.27 16.80 15.40
CA SER A 211 -10.76 17.21 16.72
C SER A 211 -10.90 15.99 17.63
N PRO A 212 -10.60 16.10 18.94
CA PRO A 212 -10.93 15.08 19.93
C PRO A 212 -12.42 15.16 20.29
N ARG A 213 -13.32 15.53 19.38
CA ARG A 213 -14.76 15.66 19.63
C ARG A 213 -15.47 15.51 18.32
N ALA A 214 -16.50 14.67 18.28
CA ALA A 214 -17.36 14.53 17.12
C ALA A 214 -17.90 15.90 16.71
N PHE A 215 -17.85 16.19 15.42
CA PHE A 215 -18.25 17.48 14.88
C PHE A 215 -18.88 17.35 13.50
N ASN A 216 -19.67 18.35 13.14
CA ASN A 216 -20.20 18.55 11.81
C ASN A 216 -19.44 19.70 11.16
N PHE A 217 -19.10 19.53 9.88
CA PHE A 217 -18.48 20.54 9.06
C PHE A 217 -19.48 20.98 7.98
N GLN A 218 -19.74 22.28 7.88
CA GLN A 218 -20.66 22.83 6.90
C GLN A 218 -20.06 24.03 6.17
N THR A 219 -20.30 24.14 4.87
CA THR A 219 -19.90 25.29 4.06
C THR A 219 -21.12 26.09 3.61
N SER A 220 -20.97 27.40 3.43
CA SER A 220 -22.02 28.24 2.86
C SER A 220 -22.32 27.95 1.39
N LEU A 221 -21.52 27.10 0.74
CA LEU A 221 -21.74 26.62 -0.63
C LEU A 221 -22.52 25.30 -0.68
N GLY A 222 -22.94 24.76 0.46
CA GLY A 222 -23.78 23.56 0.55
C GLY A 222 -23.03 22.27 0.89
N GLY A 223 -21.71 22.31 1.03
CA GLY A 223 -20.93 21.18 1.53
C GLY A 223 -21.27 20.86 2.98
N PHE A 224 -21.49 19.59 3.30
CA PHE A 224 -21.78 19.13 4.66
C PHE A 224 -21.21 17.73 4.89
N GLU A 225 -20.56 17.53 6.03
CA GLU A 225 -20.07 16.22 6.47
C GLU A 225 -20.16 16.11 7.99
N VAL A 226 -20.44 14.89 8.46
CA VAL A 226 -20.28 14.51 9.87
C VAL A 226 -18.92 13.83 9.99
N ALA A 227 -18.05 14.36 10.84
CA ALA A 227 -16.72 13.80 11.04
C ALA A 227 -16.81 12.39 11.64
N ALA A 228 -15.96 11.50 11.15
CA ALA A 228 -15.81 10.14 11.65
C ALA A 228 -14.54 10.05 12.51
N ASP A 229 -14.58 9.22 13.54
CA ASP A 229 -13.39 8.86 14.32
C ASP A 229 -12.43 7.98 13.51
N SER A 230 -11.15 7.99 13.90
CA SER A 230 -10.12 7.18 13.29
C SER A 230 -9.01 6.88 14.29
N ALA A 231 -8.75 5.60 14.54
CA ALA A 231 -7.65 5.18 15.41
C ALA A 231 -6.26 5.60 14.88
N MET A 232 -6.15 5.87 13.58
CA MET A 232 -4.94 6.42 12.94
C MET A 232 -4.68 7.89 13.30
N LEU A 233 -5.65 8.56 13.93
CA LEU A 233 -5.53 9.94 14.38
C LEU A 233 -5.46 9.97 15.91
N SER A 234 -4.31 9.64 16.47
CA SER A 234 -4.09 9.61 17.93
C SER A 234 -4.97 8.59 18.69
N GLY A 235 -5.39 7.51 18.02
CA GLY A 235 -6.12 6.39 18.63
C GLY A 235 -5.31 5.11 18.82
N GLY A 236 -3.97 5.23 18.84
CA GLY A 236 -3.08 4.10 19.09
C GLY A 236 -2.43 3.51 17.84
N ILE A 237 -2.65 4.09 16.67
CA ILE A 237 -1.98 3.72 15.42
C ILE A 237 -1.21 4.92 14.87
N GLY A 238 0.10 4.78 14.72
CA GLY A 238 0.94 5.66 13.93
C GLY A 238 0.94 5.22 12.46
N ARG A 239 0.98 6.18 11.53
CA ARG A 239 1.04 5.92 10.08
C ARG A 239 2.02 6.89 9.43
N SER A 240 2.90 6.39 8.57
CA SER A 240 3.79 7.21 7.76
C SER A 240 3.92 6.66 6.35
N PHE A 241 4.07 7.57 5.38
CA PHE A 241 4.22 7.23 3.97
C PHE A 241 5.65 7.53 3.51
N SER A 242 6.18 6.67 2.64
CA SER A 242 7.44 6.88 1.93
C SER A 242 7.35 6.33 0.51
N ALA A 243 8.39 6.54 -0.30
CA ALA A 243 8.47 6.09 -1.69
C ALA A 243 7.20 6.48 -2.48
N ALA A 244 6.87 7.77 -2.47
CA ALA A 244 5.69 8.28 -3.17
C ALA A 244 4.34 7.65 -2.75
N GLY A 245 4.26 7.10 -1.54
CA GLY A 245 3.07 6.41 -1.02
C GLY A 245 3.04 4.92 -1.30
N SER A 246 3.94 4.39 -2.15
CA SER A 246 4.01 2.96 -2.43
C SER A 246 4.56 2.15 -1.24
N VAL A 247 5.04 2.81 -0.19
CA VAL A 247 5.36 2.21 1.10
C VAL A 247 4.63 2.97 2.20
N THR A 248 3.90 2.24 3.05
CA THR A 248 3.24 2.78 4.25
C THR A 248 3.67 1.99 5.48
N ASP A 249 4.26 2.65 6.47
CA ASP A 249 4.60 2.04 7.75
C ASP A 249 3.51 2.35 8.78
N PHE A 250 3.01 1.30 9.43
CA PHE A 250 2.06 1.36 10.54
C PHE A 250 2.75 0.96 11.84
N GLU A 251 2.58 1.80 12.86
CA GLU A 251 3.14 1.60 14.21
C GLU A 251 2.02 1.42 15.22
N TRP A 252 2.15 0.42 16.11
CA TRP A 252 1.26 0.32 17.26
C TRP A 252 1.75 1.24 18.37
N GLN A 253 1.03 2.32 18.62
CA GLN A 253 1.32 3.31 19.66
C GLN A 253 0.57 2.98 20.97
N ILE A 254 0.41 1.70 21.26
CA ILE A 254 -0.30 1.17 22.43
C ILE A 254 0.70 0.40 23.29
N SER A 255 0.80 0.75 24.57
CA SER A 255 1.67 0.04 25.50
C SER A 255 1.18 -1.41 25.71
N PRO A 256 2.06 -2.42 25.62
CA PRO A 256 1.69 -3.83 25.84
C PRO A 256 0.99 -4.10 27.18
N ASP A 257 1.31 -3.34 28.23
CA ASP A 257 0.70 -3.46 29.57
C ASP A 257 -0.81 -3.15 29.58
N LEU A 258 -1.29 -2.39 28.60
CA LEU A 258 -2.72 -2.08 28.44
C LEU A 258 -3.50 -3.22 27.79
N LEU A 259 -2.78 -4.15 27.16
CA LEU A 259 -3.32 -5.28 26.43
C LEU A 259 -3.19 -6.57 27.22
N ALA A 260 -2.06 -6.74 27.91
CA ALA A 260 -1.80 -7.90 28.74
C ALA A 260 -2.75 -7.94 29.95
N PRO A 261 -3.24 -9.13 30.36
CA PRO A 261 -3.98 -9.28 31.60
C PRO A 261 -3.19 -8.73 32.80
N GLN A 262 -3.81 -7.82 33.54
CA GLN A 262 -3.23 -7.20 34.73
C GLN A 262 -3.91 -7.76 35.98
N ALA A 263 -3.11 -8.05 37.02
CA ALA A 263 -3.62 -8.35 38.35
C ALA A 263 -3.34 -7.17 39.29
N SER A 264 -4.24 -6.91 40.24
CA SER A 264 -3.93 -5.97 41.33
C SER A 264 -2.76 -6.48 42.16
N PRO A 265 -2.02 -5.60 42.86
CA PRO A 265 -0.88 -6.01 43.69
C PRO A 265 -1.21 -7.05 44.77
N ASP A 266 -2.47 -7.09 45.23
CA ASP A 266 -3.00 -8.08 46.18
C ASP A 266 -3.55 -9.35 45.51
N GLY A 267 -3.56 -9.43 44.18
CA GLY A 267 -4.06 -10.55 43.39
C GLY A 267 -5.58 -10.74 43.41
N LEU A 268 -6.34 -9.81 44.03
CA LEU A 268 -7.78 -9.95 44.21
C LEU A 268 -8.62 -9.43 43.03
N ARG A 269 -8.00 -8.68 42.12
CA ARG A 269 -8.65 -8.12 40.92
C ARG A 269 -7.83 -8.51 39.70
N LEU A 270 -8.51 -9.02 38.69
CA LEU A 270 -7.96 -9.28 37.36
C LEU A 270 -8.66 -8.34 36.38
N SER A 271 -7.88 -7.67 35.55
CA SER A 271 -8.34 -6.85 34.44
C SER A 271 -7.78 -7.44 33.16
N THR A 272 -8.64 -7.88 32.25
CA THR A 272 -8.24 -8.31 30.91
C THR A 272 -8.62 -7.21 29.93
N SER A 273 -7.73 -6.92 28.98
CA SER A 273 -8.10 -6.07 27.85
C SER A 273 -9.21 -6.73 27.03
N SER A 274 -10.17 -5.93 26.58
CA SER A 274 -11.16 -6.29 25.56
C SER A 274 -10.89 -5.60 24.22
N THR A 275 -9.64 -5.18 24.01
CA THR A 275 -9.23 -4.42 22.84
C THR A 275 -9.36 -5.27 21.58
N GLU A 276 -9.95 -4.69 20.54
CA GLU A 276 -10.06 -5.30 19.22
C GLU A 276 -9.31 -4.46 18.21
N PHE A 277 -8.43 -5.12 17.46
CA PHE A 277 -7.74 -4.56 16.31
C PHE A 277 -8.50 -5.00 15.06
N SER A 278 -8.89 -4.06 14.20
CA SER A 278 -9.49 -4.39 12.92
C SER A 278 -8.67 -3.86 11.75
N MET A 279 -8.67 -4.60 10.65
CA MET A 279 -8.01 -4.24 9.41
C MET A 279 -8.93 -4.50 8.24
N LYS A 280 -9.13 -3.49 7.40
CA LYS A 280 -9.81 -3.60 6.12
C LYS A 280 -8.88 -3.15 5.02
N ALA A 281 -8.97 -3.84 3.88
CA ALA A 281 -8.22 -3.46 2.70
C ALA A 281 -8.90 -3.93 1.43
N LYS A 282 -8.53 -3.29 0.32
CA LYS A 282 -9.03 -3.64 -1.00
C LYS A 282 -8.38 -4.92 -1.53
N LEU A 283 -9.17 -5.96 -1.74
CA LEU A 283 -8.78 -7.13 -2.54
C LEU A 283 -9.76 -7.29 -3.71
N ASN A 284 -9.29 -7.80 -4.84
CA ASN A 284 -10.12 -8.17 -6.00
C ASN A 284 -11.02 -7.03 -6.53
N GLY A 285 -10.62 -5.77 -6.31
CA GLY A 285 -11.37 -4.58 -6.69
C GLY A 285 -12.36 -4.07 -5.64
N SER A 286 -12.57 -4.77 -4.52
CA SER A 286 -13.53 -4.45 -3.46
C SER A 286 -12.84 -4.06 -2.15
N SER A 287 -13.19 -2.90 -1.59
CA SER A 287 -12.57 -2.32 -0.37
C SER A 287 -12.87 -3.07 0.94
N GLN A 288 -13.67 -4.13 0.91
CA GLN A 288 -14.09 -4.89 2.09
C GLN A 288 -13.66 -6.36 2.05
N ASP A 289 -12.92 -6.76 1.01
CA ASP A 289 -12.61 -8.17 0.80
C ASP A 289 -11.53 -8.69 1.76
N LEU A 290 -10.59 -7.84 2.18
CA LEU A 290 -9.87 -8.07 3.42
C LEU A 290 -10.65 -7.41 4.55
N ASN A 291 -11.11 -8.20 5.51
CA ASN A 291 -11.75 -7.71 6.73
C ASN A 291 -11.37 -8.64 7.88
N LEU A 292 -10.42 -8.19 8.70
CA LEU A 292 -9.86 -8.94 9.80
C LEU A 292 -10.20 -8.28 11.12
N THR A 293 -10.43 -9.11 12.14
CA THR A 293 -10.54 -8.68 13.53
C THR A 293 -9.66 -9.55 14.40
N LEU A 294 -8.90 -8.94 15.30
CA LEU A 294 -8.02 -9.60 16.25
C LEU A 294 -8.30 -9.06 17.65
N SER A 295 -8.85 -9.89 18.51
CA SER A 295 -9.02 -9.56 19.92
C SER A 295 -7.70 -9.73 20.67
N SER A 296 -7.41 -8.84 21.62
CA SER A 296 -6.20 -8.91 22.45
C SER A 296 -6.09 -10.22 23.25
N SER A 297 -7.22 -10.86 23.55
CA SER A 297 -7.26 -12.19 24.19
C SER A 297 -6.71 -13.33 23.32
N ALA A 298 -6.56 -13.11 22.01
CA ALA A 298 -5.97 -14.09 21.09
C ALA A 298 -4.45 -13.92 20.93
N LEU A 299 -3.84 -12.94 21.60
CA LEU A 299 -2.41 -12.70 21.58
C LEU A 299 -1.70 -13.52 22.67
N SER A 300 -0.60 -14.15 22.28
CA SER A 300 0.38 -14.72 23.22
C SER A 300 1.59 -13.80 23.43
N ASP A 301 1.82 -12.89 22.48
CA ASP A 301 2.85 -11.86 22.51
C ASP A 301 2.16 -10.51 22.25
N TYR A 302 2.19 -9.65 23.26
CA TYR A 302 1.55 -8.33 23.26
C TYR A 302 2.45 -7.22 22.72
N SER A 303 3.66 -7.55 22.27
CA SER A 303 4.54 -6.60 21.59
C SER A 303 3.98 -6.20 20.22
N SER A 304 4.37 -5.02 19.73
CA SER A 304 3.94 -4.53 18.42
C SER A 304 4.24 -5.51 17.27
N SER A 305 5.40 -6.19 17.30
CA SER A 305 5.76 -7.22 16.32
C SER A 305 4.90 -8.48 16.48
N GLY A 306 4.64 -8.93 17.72
CA GLY A 306 3.77 -10.07 18.02
C GLY A 306 2.34 -9.87 17.51
N MET A 307 1.75 -8.70 17.76
CA MET A 307 0.42 -8.36 17.25
C MET A 307 0.37 -8.31 15.74
N SER A 308 1.35 -7.63 15.13
CA SER A 308 1.47 -7.50 13.68
C SER A 308 1.63 -8.86 13.03
N LYS A 309 2.46 -9.75 13.59
CA LYS A 309 2.62 -11.11 13.10
C LYS A 309 1.30 -11.85 13.03
N VAL A 310 0.50 -11.86 14.10
CA VAL A 310 -0.79 -12.56 14.11
C VAL A 310 -1.77 -11.96 13.09
N LEU A 311 -1.86 -10.63 13.01
CA LEU A 311 -2.76 -9.94 12.10
C LEU A 311 -2.38 -10.18 10.63
N ILE A 312 -1.09 -10.04 10.31
CA ILE A 312 -0.56 -10.20 8.96
C ILE A 312 -0.55 -11.68 8.52
N ASP A 313 -0.29 -12.63 9.42
CA ASP A 313 -0.44 -14.06 9.13
C ASP A 313 -1.89 -14.40 8.77
N ARG A 314 -2.89 -13.82 9.45
CA ARG A 314 -4.32 -13.97 9.09
C ARG A 314 -4.63 -13.40 7.70
N ALA A 315 -4.07 -12.24 7.34
CA ALA A 315 -4.25 -11.67 6.01
C ALA A 315 -3.69 -12.60 4.93
N ARG A 316 -2.43 -13.00 5.07
CA ARG A 316 -1.70 -13.81 4.09
C ARG A 316 -2.25 -15.22 3.91
N GLN A 317 -2.95 -15.76 4.91
CA GLN A 317 -3.72 -17.01 4.79
C GLN A 317 -4.81 -16.96 3.71
N LEU A 318 -5.30 -15.78 3.35
CA LEU A 318 -6.24 -15.59 2.24
C LEU A 318 -5.53 -15.49 0.89
N GLY A 319 -4.31 -14.94 0.89
CA GLY A 319 -3.51 -14.67 -0.31
C GLY A 319 -2.96 -15.89 -1.03
N THR A 320 -2.16 -15.66 -2.06
CA THR A 320 -1.55 -16.69 -2.92
C THR A 320 -0.28 -17.27 -2.34
N LEU A 321 0.09 -18.48 -2.73
CA LEU A 321 1.31 -19.19 -2.30
C LEU A 321 2.31 -19.24 -3.46
N PRO A 322 3.28 -18.31 -3.54
CA PRO A 322 4.30 -18.35 -4.57
C PRO A 322 5.41 -19.35 -4.21
N SER A 323 6.01 -19.94 -5.24
CA SER A 323 7.21 -20.77 -5.13
C SER A 323 8.03 -20.76 -6.42
N LEU A 324 9.31 -21.09 -6.30
CA LEU A 324 10.24 -21.29 -7.42
C LEU A 324 10.80 -22.71 -7.34
N LYS A 325 10.93 -23.35 -8.49
CA LYS A 325 11.67 -24.61 -8.65
C LYS A 325 12.83 -24.36 -9.60
N GLY A 326 14.04 -24.72 -9.18
CA GLY A 326 15.23 -24.62 -9.99
C GLY A 326 15.35 -25.76 -11.00
N SER A 327 16.22 -25.55 -11.98
CA SER A 327 16.72 -26.61 -12.86
C SER A 327 17.54 -27.64 -12.08
N LEU A 328 17.69 -28.83 -12.64
CA LEU A 328 18.56 -29.87 -12.08
C LEU A 328 20.03 -29.46 -12.25
N LEU A 329 20.77 -29.41 -11.14
CA LEU A 329 22.20 -29.15 -11.07
C LEU A 329 22.97 -30.47 -10.98
N SER A 330 24.08 -30.58 -11.71
CA SER A 330 24.98 -31.73 -11.60
C SER A 330 25.79 -31.74 -10.31
N GLU A 331 25.96 -30.58 -9.69
CA GLU A 331 26.72 -30.36 -8.47
C GLU A 331 25.90 -29.53 -7.48
N LEU A 332 26.30 -29.54 -6.22
CA LEU A 332 25.74 -28.63 -5.22
C LEU A 332 26.05 -27.17 -5.61
N PRO A 333 25.24 -26.19 -5.17
CA PRO A 333 25.65 -24.79 -5.24
C PRO A 333 27.06 -24.61 -4.63
N PRO A 334 27.90 -23.71 -5.15
CA PRO A 334 29.23 -23.48 -4.57
C PRO A 334 29.15 -23.03 -3.11
N GLU A 335 30.07 -23.51 -2.27
CA GLU A 335 30.15 -23.14 -0.85
C GLU A 335 30.29 -21.61 -0.67
N GLY A 336 29.44 -21.03 0.18
CA GLY A 336 29.40 -19.59 0.43
C GLY A 336 28.71 -18.76 -0.67
N SER A 337 28.11 -19.41 -1.67
CA SER A 337 27.32 -18.71 -2.69
C SER A 337 26.03 -18.15 -2.09
N THR A 338 25.61 -17.00 -2.61
CA THR A 338 24.35 -16.37 -2.23
C THR A 338 23.54 -16.01 -3.47
N MET A 339 22.23 -15.88 -3.32
CA MET A 339 21.35 -15.24 -4.29
C MET A 339 20.27 -14.43 -3.56
N SER A 340 19.65 -13.47 -4.25
CA SER A 340 18.57 -12.66 -3.67
C SER A 340 17.27 -12.84 -4.45
N VAL A 341 16.17 -12.94 -3.72
CA VAL A 341 14.81 -12.98 -4.25
C VAL A 341 13.94 -11.93 -3.59
N ARG A 342 12.94 -11.42 -4.30
CA ARG A 342 11.89 -10.58 -3.75
C ARG A 342 10.60 -11.38 -3.61
N VAL A 343 9.97 -11.27 -2.45
CA VAL A 343 8.71 -11.95 -2.10
C VAL A 343 7.81 -10.94 -1.40
N GLY A 344 6.71 -10.58 -2.06
CA GLY A 344 5.75 -9.60 -1.53
C GLY A 344 6.39 -8.25 -1.20
N GLY A 345 7.23 -7.73 -2.09
CA GLY A 345 7.93 -6.45 -1.91
C GLY A 345 9.21 -6.51 -1.07
N SER A 346 9.34 -7.48 -0.16
CA SER A 346 10.52 -7.66 0.68
C SER A 346 11.61 -8.48 0.01
N THR A 347 12.88 -8.14 0.26
CA THR A 347 14.04 -8.86 -0.28
C THR A 347 14.58 -9.89 0.72
N TYR A 348 14.84 -11.10 0.25
CA TYR A 348 15.42 -12.20 1.01
C TYR A 348 16.69 -12.69 0.34
N GLN A 349 17.70 -13.04 1.14
CA GLN A 349 18.94 -13.63 0.68
C GLN A 349 18.98 -15.11 1.03
N VAL A 350 19.28 -15.95 0.04
CA VAL A 350 19.54 -17.38 0.22
C VAL A 350 21.05 -17.58 0.25
N LEU A 351 21.55 -18.30 1.24
CA LEU A 351 22.95 -18.67 1.40
C LEU A 351 23.09 -20.20 1.39
N PHE A 352 24.05 -20.71 0.61
CA PHE A 352 24.47 -22.11 0.70
C PHE A 352 25.77 -22.22 1.50
N GLN A 353 25.72 -22.95 2.61
CA GLN A 353 26.88 -23.16 3.48
C GLN A 353 26.79 -24.52 4.18
N GLY A 354 27.89 -25.26 4.24
CA GLY A 354 27.98 -26.53 4.97
C GLY A 354 27.05 -27.63 4.43
N GLY A 355 26.65 -27.55 3.16
CA GLY A 355 25.67 -28.48 2.57
C GLY A 355 24.20 -28.10 2.81
N GLU A 356 23.93 -26.98 3.49
CA GLU A 356 22.59 -26.53 3.83
C GLU A 356 22.24 -25.19 3.18
N LEU A 357 20.95 -24.94 2.99
CA LEU A 357 20.41 -23.65 2.57
C LEU A 357 19.85 -22.92 3.78
N SER A 358 20.25 -21.66 3.96
CA SER A 358 19.66 -20.75 4.93
C SER A 358 19.09 -19.53 4.22
N VAL A 359 18.05 -18.93 4.80
CA VAL A 359 17.41 -17.74 4.27
C VAL A 359 17.41 -16.66 5.34
N SER A 360 17.84 -15.46 4.96
CA SER A 360 17.78 -14.26 5.79
C SER A 360 16.96 -13.18 5.09
N GLY A 361 16.30 -12.33 5.88
CA GLY A 361 15.48 -11.23 5.39
C GLY A 361 14.75 -10.52 6.52
N PRO A 362 13.78 -9.65 6.20
CA PRO A 362 13.04 -8.86 7.19
C PRO A 362 12.22 -9.72 8.16
N GLU A 363 11.71 -10.87 7.70
CA GLU A 363 10.91 -11.80 8.49
C GLU A 363 11.49 -13.21 8.48
N ASP A 364 11.73 -13.76 9.66
CA ASP A 364 12.22 -15.13 9.83
C ASP A 364 11.21 -16.14 9.28
N GLN A 365 11.73 -17.18 8.59
CA GLN A 365 10.96 -18.30 8.02
C GLN A 365 9.88 -17.88 7.01
N ARG A 366 9.89 -16.63 6.53
CA ARG A 366 8.95 -16.15 5.52
C ARG A 366 9.16 -16.84 4.18
N VAL A 367 10.42 -17.09 3.83
CA VAL A 367 10.84 -17.85 2.64
C VAL A 367 11.57 -19.09 3.12
N LEU A 368 11.12 -20.26 2.65
CA LEU A 368 11.75 -21.54 2.90
C LEU A 368 12.54 -21.95 1.67
N ALA A 369 13.79 -22.36 1.88
CA ALA A 369 14.64 -22.94 0.85
C ALA A 369 14.82 -24.44 1.10
N SER A 370 14.74 -25.24 0.05
CA SER A 370 14.94 -26.68 0.10
C SER A 370 15.91 -27.13 -0.99
N LEU A 371 16.72 -28.13 -0.66
CA LEU A 371 17.63 -28.81 -1.58
C LEU A 371 17.26 -30.28 -1.64
N GLU A 372 16.90 -30.77 -2.83
CA GLU A 372 16.48 -32.15 -3.06
C GLU A 372 17.44 -32.85 -4.03
N MET A 373 17.79 -34.12 -3.76
CA MET A 373 18.55 -34.96 -4.69
C MET A 373 17.59 -35.80 -5.54
N ILE A 374 17.65 -35.65 -6.86
CA ILE A 374 16.77 -36.32 -7.83
C ILE A 374 17.65 -36.98 -8.89
N GLY A 375 17.67 -38.32 -8.91
CA GLY A 375 18.43 -39.06 -9.93
C GLY A 375 19.94 -38.78 -9.92
N GLY A 376 20.52 -38.41 -8.77
CA GLY A 376 21.93 -38.03 -8.65
C GLY A 376 22.24 -36.57 -8.99
N GLN A 377 21.23 -35.76 -9.32
CA GLN A 377 21.33 -34.31 -9.49
C GLN A 377 20.66 -33.58 -8.32
N TYR A 378 20.89 -32.29 -8.19
CA TYR A 378 20.34 -31.46 -7.12
C TYR A 378 19.32 -30.46 -7.65
N LYS A 379 18.27 -30.20 -6.88
CA LYS A 379 17.25 -29.21 -7.21
C LYS A 379 17.04 -28.29 -6.01
N VAL A 380 17.26 -26.99 -6.22
CA VAL A 380 16.89 -25.97 -5.24
C VAL A 380 15.44 -25.56 -5.47
N SER A 381 14.69 -25.33 -4.41
CA SER A 381 13.34 -24.78 -4.50
C SER A 381 13.11 -23.78 -3.37
N LEU A 382 12.33 -22.74 -3.66
CA LEU A 382 11.96 -21.69 -2.72
C LEU A 382 10.45 -21.64 -2.60
N ALA A 383 9.91 -21.44 -1.40
CA ALA A 383 8.48 -21.30 -1.18
C ALA A 383 8.17 -20.26 -0.10
N ALA A 384 7.08 -19.52 -0.27
CA ALA A 384 6.54 -18.62 0.75
C ALA A 384 5.21 -19.20 1.27
N PRO A 385 5.26 -20.18 2.19
CA PRO A 385 4.09 -20.95 2.61
C PRO A 385 3.07 -20.12 3.39
N GLY A 386 3.47 -18.99 3.96
CA GLY A 386 2.56 -18.05 4.62
C GLY A 386 1.64 -17.33 3.62
N GLY A 387 2.04 -17.22 2.35
CA GLY A 387 1.30 -16.57 1.27
C GLY A 387 1.54 -15.08 1.13
N THR A 388 1.25 -14.52 -0.04
CA THR A 388 1.39 -13.11 -0.43
C THR A 388 0.05 -12.54 -0.86
N MET A 389 -0.15 -11.24 -0.68
CA MET A 389 -1.38 -10.54 -1.01
C MET A 389 -1.36 -9.96 -2.43
N SER A 390 -0.19 -9.70 -3.02
CA SER A 390 -0.09 -9.10 -4.37
C SER A 390 -0.54 -10.00 -5.51
N GLY A 391 -0.68 -11.32 -5.28
CA GLY A 391 -0.96 -12.26 -6.37
C GLY A 391 0.19 -12.44 -7.35
N GLN A 392 1.43 -12.14 -6.92
CA GLN A 392 2.63 -12.23 -7.76
C GLN A 392 3.53 -13.40 -7.36
N THR A 393 4.26 -13.94 -8.34
CA THR A 393 5.36 -14.89 -8.09
C THR A 393 6.55 -14.24 -7.39
N MET A 394 7.45 -15.08 -6.85
CA MET A 394 8.75 -14.60 -6.39
C MET A 394 9.55 -14.04 -7.58
N GLU A 395 10.35 -13.02 -7.33
CA GLU A 395 11.20 -12.39 -8.34
C GLU A 395 12.68 -12.67 -8.02
N VAL A 396 13.42 -13.11 -9.04
CA VAL A 396 14.87 -13.29 -8.95
C VAL A 396 15.56 -11.97 -9.26
N LEU A 397 16.36 -11.46 -8.33
CA LEU A 397 16.95 -10.12 -8.44
C LEU A 397 18.30 -10.10 -9.18
N ASN A 398 18.96 -11.26 -9.29
CA ASN A 398 20.24 -11.39 -9.98
C ASN A 398 20.40 -12.77 -10.63
N ASN A 399 20.42 -12.81 -11.96
CA ASN A 399 20.55 -14.06 -12.71
C ASN A 399 21.91 -14.74 -12.58
N THR A 400 23.00 -13.97 -12.48
CA THR A 400 24.35 -14.53 -12.35
C THR A 400 24.50 -15.35 -11.07
N ASP A 401 23.94 -14.83 -9.97
CA ASP A 401 23.94 -15.51 -8.68
C ASP A 401 22.90 -16.63 -8.63
N ALA A 402 21.69 -16.38 -9.12
CA ALA A 402 20.63 -17.37 -9.17
C ALA A 402 20.97 -18.61 -10.01
N ALA A 403 21.78 -18.46 -11.07
CA ALA A 403 22.24 -19.58 -11.90
C ALA A 403 23.03 -20.62 -11.10
N LYS A 404 23.75 -20.21 -10.04
CA LYS A 404 24.46 -21.13 -9.13
C LYS A 404 23.51 -22.06 -8.37
N PHE A 405 22.25 -21.68 -8.26
CA PHE A 405 21.18 -22.42 -7.62
C PHE A 405 20.20 -23.03 -8.66
N GLY A 406 20.47 -22.88 -9.96
CA GLY A 406 19.58 -23.32 -11.04
C GLY A 406 18.27 -22.52 -11.12
N LEU A 407 18.24 -21.33 -10.50
CA LEU A 407 17.06 -20.49 -10.36
C LEU A 407 17.13 -19.22 -11.23
N ALA A 408 18.07 -19.11 -12.18
CA ALA A 408 18.11 -17.94 -13.05
C ALA A 408 16.88 -17.89 -13.95
N THR A 409 16.42 -16.69 -14.29
CA THR A 409 15.24 -16.54 -15.18
C THR A 409 15.52 -17.04 -16.60
N THR A 410 16.79 -17.19 -16.96
CA THR A 410 17.25 -17.75 -18.24
C THR A 410 17.34 -19.28 -18.25
N ASP A 411 17.21 -19.94 -17.10
CA ASP A 411 17.32 -21.39 -17.01
C ASP A 411 16.01 -22.05 -17.46
N SER A 412 16.06 -22.83 -18.53
CA SER A 412 14.86 -23.44 -19.15
C SER A 412 14.13 -24.44 -18.26
N GLY A 413 14.81 -25.03 -17.28
CA GLY A 413 14.22 -25.94 -16.29
C GLY A 413 13.75 -25.22 -15.02
N SER A 414 13.88 -23.89 -14.93
CA SER A 414 13.42 -23.15 -13.76
C SER A 414 11.99 -22.67 -13.94
N GLU A 415 11.15 -23.02 -12.97
CA GLU A 415 9.72 -22.79 -12.99
C GLU A 415 9.32 -21.85 -11.85
N MET A 416 8.38 -20.95 -12.14
CA MET A 416 7.64 -20.21 -11.14
C MET A 416 6.23 -20.79 -11.01
N ILE A 417 5.79 -20.92 -9.76
CA ILE A 417 4.48 -21.47 -9.43
C ILE A 417 3.75 -20.46 -8.56
N LEU A 418 2.51 -20.15 -8.93
CA LEU A 418 1.61 -19.34 -8.12
C LEU A 418 0.35 -20.15 -7.83
N ARG A 419 0.17 -20.51 -6.56
CA ARG A 419 -0.97 -21.32 -6.12
C ARG A 419 -2.00 -20.45 -5.40
N GLY A 420 -3.27 -20.60 -5.76
CA GLY A 420 -4.39 -19.99 -5.04
C GLY A 420 -4.72 -20.75 -3.75
N ARG A 421 -5.92 -20.51 -3.23
CA ARG A 421 -6.53 -21.27 -2.15
C ARG A 421 -7.59 -22.22 -2.69
N ALA A 422 -8.02 -23.15 -1.86
CA ALA A 422 -9.14 -24.01 -2.22
C ALA A 422 -10.40 -23.17 -2.45
N PHE A 423 -11.22 -23.55 -3.41
CA PHE A 423 -12.43 -22.82 -3.77
C PHE A 423 -13.61 -23.75 -4.02
N GLU A 424 -14.80 -23.17 -4.03
CA GLU A 424 -16.03 -23.85 -4.41
C GLU A 424 -16.63 -23.18 -5.65
N MET A 425 -17.26 -23.98 -6.50
CA MET A 425 -17.87 -23.51 -7.72
C MET A 425 -19.24 -24.17 -7.89
N ALA A 426 -20.24 -23.43 -8.33
CA ALA A 426 -21.57 -23.99 -8.57
C ALA A 426 -21.62 -24.72 -9.92
N SER A 427 -22.30 -25.87 -9.96
CA SER A 427 -22.48 -26.63 -11.21
C SER A 427 -23.20 -25.80 -12.28
N GLY A 428 -22.78 -25.95 -13.53
CA GLY A 428 -23.32 -25.20 -14.67
C GLY A 428 -22.79 -23.78 -14.81
N THR A 429 -21.76 -23.41 -14.06
CA THR A 429 -21.13 -22.08 -14.15
C THR A 429 -19.85 -22.09 -14.98
N VAL A 430 -19.53 -20.95 -15.56
CA VAL A 430 -18.25 -20.64 -16.19
C VAL A 430 -17.72 -19.36 -15.55
N LYS A 431 -16.46 -19.37 -15.13
CA LYS A 431 -15.78 -18.20 -14.59
C LYS A 431 -14.42 -18.05 -15.25
N SER A 432 -14.04 -16.82 -15.55
CA SER A 432 -12.75 -16.51 -16.14
C SER A 432 -12.12 -15.31 -15.45
N PHE A 433 -10.81 -15.32 -15.31
CA PHE A 433 -10.03 -14.22 -14.79
C PHE A 433 -8.72 -14.07 -15.55
N ASP A 434 -8.17 -12.87 -15.52
CA ASP A 434 -6.95 -12.54 -16.24
C ASP A 434 -5.72 -12.67 -15.34
N VAL A 435 -4.63 -13.07 -15.97
CA VAL A 435 -3.30 -13.23 -15.40
C VAL A 435 -2.31 -12.53 -16.33
N SER A 436 -1.42 -11.71 -15.80
CA SER A 436 -0.27 -11.19 -16.54
C SER A 436 0.85 -12.21 -16.49
N LEU A 437 1.36 -12.62 -17.66
CA LEU A 437 2.57 -13.43 -17.83
C LEU A 437 3.60 -12.59 -18.60
N GLY A 438 4.64 -12.13 -17.91
CA GLY A 438 5.68 -11.28 -18.52
C GLY A 438 5.13 -10.00 -19.16
N GLY A 439 4.02 -9.46 -18.63
CA GLY A 439 3.33 -8.27 -19.15
C GLY A 439 2.24 -8.56 -20.19
N ASN A 440 2.07 -9.81 -20.64
CA ASN A 440 0.99 -10.20 -21.54
C ASN A 440 -0.23 -10.72 -20.77
N THR A 441 -1.43 -10.34 -21.19
CA THR A 441 -2.66 -10.86 -20.60
C THR A 441 -2.96 -12.28 -21.08
N VAL A 442 -3.13 -13.20 -20.14
CA VAL A 442 -3.55 -14.58 -20.33
C VAL A 442 -4.84 -14.80 -19.54
N THR A 443 -5.86 -15.37 -20.18
CA THR A 443 -7.14 -15.65 -19.53
C THR A 443 -7.19 -17.11 -19.08
N ILE A 444 -7.48 -17.32 -17.80
CA ILE A 444 -7.79 -18.64 -17.23
C ILE A 444 -9.29 -18.79 -17.19
N THR A 445 -9.80 -19.93 -17.66
CA THR A 445 -11.23 -20.25 -17.65
C THR A 445 -11.48 -21.54 -16.89
N ALA A 446 -12.43 -21.49 -15.94
CA ALA A 446 -12.96 -22.62 -15.22
C ALA A 446 -14.40 -22.89 -15.69
N THR A 447 -14.70 -24.12 -16.06
CA THR A 447 -16.04 -24.57 -16.45
C THR A 447 -16.45 -25.73 -15.56
N TYR A 448 -17.56 -25.60 -14.83
CA TYR A 448 -18.12 -26.70 -14.04
C TYR A 448 -19.29 -27.35 -14.78
N ALA A 449 -19.05 -28.50 -15.40
CA ALA A 449 -20.05 -29.28 -16.11
C ALA A 449 -19.86 -30.78 -15.87
N GLY A 450 -20.95 -31.55 -15.89
CA GLY A 450 -20.88 -33.02 -15.82
C GLY A 450 -20.23 -33.55 -14.54
N GLY A 451 -20.30 -32.82 -13.42
CA GLY A 451 -19.66 -33.22 -12.17
C GLY A 451 -18.16 -32.92 -12.10
N GLN A 452 -17.57 -32.24 -13.08
CA GLN A 452 -16.14 -31.90 -13.11
C GLN A 452 -15.90 -30.42 -13.40
N ILE A 453 -14.85 -29.87 -12.79
CA ILE A 453 -14.33 -28.54 -13.10
C ILE A 453 -13.16 -28.70 -14.07
N THR A 454 -13.31 -28.18 -15.29
CA THR A 454 -12.23 -28.14 -16.28
C THR A 454 -11.62 -26.74 -16.31
N LEU A 455 -10.31 -26.68 -16.16
CA LEU A 455 -9.48 -25.49 -16.24
C LEU A 455 -8.75 -25.46 -17.59
N THR A 456 -8.74 -24.30 -18.23
CA THR A 456 -8.00 -24.05 -19.48
C THR A 456 -7.30 -22.71 -19.42
N SER A 457 -6.11 -22.63 -20.00
CA SER A 457 -5.37 -21.39 -20.24
C SER A 457 -5.50 -20.97 -21.70
N SER A 458 -5.59 -19.67 -21.96
CA SER A 458 -5.51 -19.12 -23.32
C SER A 458 -4.08 -19.11 -23.89
N ASP A 459 -3.05 -19.32 -23.05
CA ASP A 459 -1.64 -19.36 -23.44
C ASP A 459 -0.99 -20.68 -23.00
N PRO A 460 -0.36 -21.45 -23.91
CA PRO A 460 0.27 -22.73 -23.59
C PRO A 460 1.49 -22.60 -22.66
N ASN A 461 2.06 -21.40 -22.51
CA ASN A 461 3.17 -21.12 -21.60
C ASN A 461 2.72 -21.00 -20.13
N LEU A 462 1.43 -20.74 -19.90
CA LEU A 462 0.83 -20.76 -18.56
C LEU A 462 0.03 -22.05 -18.39
N GLN A 463 0.57 -22.96 -17.58
CA GLN A 463 0.03 -24.30 -17.37
C GLN A 463 -0.51 -24.46 -15.94
N PHE A 464 -1.08 -25.63 -15.68
CA PHE A 464 -1.55 -26.04 -14.35
C PHE A 464 -0.69 -27.16 -13.79
N VAL A 465 -0.36 -27.12 -12.50
CA VAL A 465 0.27 -28.25 -11.80
C VAL A 465 -0.80 -29.29 -11.47
N SER A 466 -0.66 -30.51 -11.97
CA SER A 466 -1.55 -31.61 -11.62
C SER A 466 -1.39 -32.01 -10.14
N PRO A 467 -2.49 -32.31 -9.42
CA PRO A 467 -2.43 -32.94 -8.11
C PRO A 467 -1.79 -34.34 -8.13
N ASP A 468 -1.85 -35.02 -9.28
CA ASP A 468 -1.14 -36.28 -9.50
C ASP A 468 0.32 -35.97 -9.92
N PRO A 469 1.32 -36.26 -9.06
CA PRO A 469 2.71 -35.94 -9.32
C PRO A 469 3.29 -36.71 -10.52
N THR A 470 2.65 -37.79 -10.97
CA THR A 470 3.09 -38.58 -12.13
C THR A 470 2.71 -37.91 -13.46
N VAL A 471 1.72 -37.02 -13.45
CA VAL A 471 1.23 -36.30 -14.63
C VAL A 471 2.03 -35.01 -14.86
N GLY A 472 2.44 -34.33 -13.78
CA GLY A 472 3.22 -33.08 -13.87
C GLY A 472 2.38 -31.88 -14.32
N ASN A 473 2.97 -31.01 -15.15
CA ASN A 473 2.32 -29.79 -15.64
C ASN A 473 1.46 -30.07 -16.87
N VAL A 474 0.25 -29.50 -16.92
CA VAL A 474 -0.73 -29.76 -17.98
C VAL A 474 -1.35 -28.47 -18.51
N ALA A 475 -1.64 -28.42 -19.81
CA ALA A 475 -2.30 -27.27 -20.44
C ALA A 475 -3.80 -27.15 -20.09
N SER A 476 -4.42 -28.26 -19.67
CA SER A 476 -5.77 -28.30 -19.12
C SER A 476 -5.83 -29.28 -17.97
N LEU A 477 -6.50 -28.87 -16.89
CA LEU A 477 -6.66 -29.67 -15.68
C LEU A 477 -8.15 -29.93 -15.44
N THR A 478 -8.50 -31.18 -15.15
CA THR A 478 -9.86 -31.55 -14.77
C THR A 478 -9.88 -32.02 -13.32
N ILE A 479 -10.79 -31.46 -12.53
CA ILE A 479 -10.93 -31.71 -11.11
C ILE A 479 -12.32 -32.26 -10.86
N ASP A 480 -12.40 -33.40 -10.17
CA ASP A 480 -13.65 -33.86 -9.58
C ASP A 480 -13.78 -33.28 -8.15
N PRO A 481 -14.63 -32.26 -7.93
CA PRO A 481 -14.79 -31.63 -6.62
C PRO A 481 -15.35 -32.56 -5.55
N SER A 482 -15.92 -33.73 -5.92
CA SER A 482 -16.36 -34.74 -4.95
C SER A 482 -15.22 -35.59 -4.39
N VAL A 483 -14.07 -35.62 -5.08
CA VAL A 483 -12.88 -36.40 -4.70
C VAL A 483 -11.79 -35.50 -4.14
N ASN A 484 -11.55 -34.34 -4.77
CA ASN A 484 -10.49 -33.41 -4.40
C ASN A 484 -11.05 -32.00 -4.22
N ALA A 485 -10.62 -31.29 -3.18
CA ALA A 485 -10.91 -29.87 -3.04
C ALA A 485 -10.34 -29.10 -4.25
N PRO A 486 -11.15 -28.32 -4.99
CA PRO A 486 -10.67 -27.57 -6.14
C PRO A 486 -9.58 -26.57 -5.74
N LEU A 487 -8.45 -26.63 -6.44
CA LEU A 487 -7.29 -25.78 -6.22
C LEU A 487 -6.60 -25.52 -7.54
N ILE A 488 -6.23 -24.26 -7.79
CA ILE A 488 -5.48 -23.87 -8.99
C ILE A 488 -4.03 -23.58 -8.60
N SER A 489 -3.09 -24.24 -9.28
CA SER A 489 -1.66 -23.93 -9.23
C SER A 489 -1.18 -23.59 -10.63
N LEU A 490 -0.94 -22.30 -10.87
CA LEU A 490 -0.42 -21.81 -12.14
C LEU A 490 1.09 -22.04 -12.18
N VAL A 491 1.62 -22.47 -13.33
CA VAL A 491 3.05 -22.72 -13.53
C VAL A 491 3.51 -22.26 -14.90
N SER A 492 4.70 -21.65 -14.96
CA SER A 492 5.39 -21.29 -16.20
C SER A 492 6.91 -21.36 -15.97
N THR A 493 7.69 -21.51 -17.04
CA THR A 493 9.14 -21.28 -16.97
C THR A 493 9.42 -19.80 -16.69
N GLN A 494 10.46 -19.51 -15.92
CA GLN A 494 10.82 -18.14 -15.55
C GLN A 494 11.18 -17.26 -16.76
N SER A 495 11.59 -17.87 -17.88
CA SER A 495 11.93 -17.18 -19.13
C SER A 495 10.75 -16.41 -19.74
N ASN A 496 9.52 -16.77 -19.39
CA ASN A 496 8.31 -16.10 -19.89
C ASN A 496 7.96 -14.85 -19.08
N GLY A 497 8.72 -14.53 -18.03
CA GLY A 497 8.47 -13.40 -17.13
C GLY A 497 7.44 -13.72 -16.03
N PRO A 498 7.31 -12.85 -15.01
CA PRO A 498 6.56 -13.15 -13.80
C PRO A 498 5.07 -13.43 -14.05
N ILE A 499 4.46 -14.22 -13.18
CA ILE A 499 3.01 -14.42 -13.12
C ILE A 499 2.44 -13.41 -12.10
N SER A 500 1.42 -12.67 -12.51
CA SER A 500 0.64 -11.77 -11.64
C SER A 500 -0.85 -11.90 -11.91
N VAL A 501 -1.65 -12.22 -10.90
CA VAL A 501 -3.10 -12.33 -11.06
C VAL A 501 -3.73 -10.94 -11.09
N VAL A 502 -4.58 -10.67 -12.09
CA VAL A 502 -5.33 -9.41 -12.16
C VAL A 502 -6.49 -9.48 -11.16
N PRO A 503 -6.57 -8.56 -10.17
CA PRO A 503 -7.62 -8.59 -9.16
C PRO A 503 -9.02 -8.49 -9.80
N SER A 504 -9.86 -9.48 -9.55
CA SER A 504 -11.26 -9.50 -10.00
C SER A 504 -12.13 -10.40 -9.12
N ALA A 505 -13.45 -10.20 -9.14
CA ALA A 505 -14.39 -11.06 -8.43
C ALA A 505 -14.28 -12.54 -8.87
N ALA A 506 -14.07 -12.79 -10.17
CA ALA A 506 -13.87 -14.14 -10.67
C ALA A 506 -12.57 -14.79 -10.17
N ALA A 507 -11.47 -14.02 -10.06
CA ALA A 507 -10.24 -14.51 -9.45
C ALA A 507 -10.46 -14.91 -7.98
N LYS A 508 -11.16 -14.08 -7.21
CA LYS A 508 -11.54 -14.38 -5.81
C LYS A 508 -12.33 -15.69 -5.71
N ASP A 509 -13.35 -15.82 -6.54
CA ASP A 509 -14.23 -16.99 -6.56
C ASP A 509 -13.50 -18.28 -6.95
N LEU A 510 -12.36 -18.17 -7.64
CA LEU A 510 -11.50 -19.28 -8.04
C LEU A 510 -10.26 -19.43 -7.14
N GLY A 511 -10.31 -18.85 -5.93
CA GLY A 511 -9.31 -19.04 -4.88
C GLY A 511 -8.13 -18.07 -4.91
N PHE A 512 -8.18 -17.01 -5.73
CA PHE A 512 -7.13 -15.98 -5.78
C PHE A 512 -7.63 -14.68 -5.15
N GLN A 513 -7.48 -14.58 -3.82
CA GLN A 513 -7.72 -13.33 -3.10
C GLN A 513 -6.46 -12.48 -3.15
N VAL A 514 -6.48 -11.42 -3.97
CA VAL A 514 -5.29 -10.63 -4.30
C VAL A 514 -5.59 -9.14 -4.28
N GLY A 515 -4.65 -8.34 -3.80
CA GLY A 515 -4.66 -6.88 -3.84
C GLY A 515 -3.44 -6.35 -4.59
N ASN A 516 -3.23 -5.04 -4.53
CA ASN A 516 -2.07 -4.39 -5.14
C ASN A 516 -0.99 -4.05 -4.11
N PHE A 517 -0.87 -4.87 -3.07
CA PHE A 517 0.07 -4.66 -1.99
C PHE A 517 0.46 -5.99 -1.34
N ASP A 518 1.53 -5.94 -0.56
CA ASP A 518 1.94 -6.96 0.38
C ASP A 518 2.28 -6.34 1.72
N PHE A 519 2.50 -7.20 2.71
CA PHE A 519 2.88 -6.81 4.06
C PHE A 519 4.31 -7.22 4.38
N GLU A 520 4.94 -6.51 5.29
CA GLU A 520 6.20 -6.86 5.96
C GLU A 520 6.04 -6.58 7.46
N VAL A 521 6.32 -7.55 8.33
CA VAL A 521 6.26 -7.32 9.79
C VAL A 521 7.51 -6.58 10.24
N THR A 522 7.35 -5.56 11.10
CA THR A 522 8.46 -4.76 11.65
C THR A 522 8.47 -4.87 13.18
N SER A 523 9.51 -4.32 13.83
CA SER A 523 9.58 -4.29 15.30
C SER A 523 8.53 -3.38 15.95
N GLU A 524 8.09 -2.35 15.23
CA GLU A 524 7.17 -1.31 15.72
C GLU A 524 5.73 -1.52 15.25
N GLY A 525 5.53 -2.37 14.24
CA GLY A 525 4.23 -2.73 13.71
C GLY A 525 4.36 -3.52 12.41
N PHE A 526 3.88 -2.98 11.31
CA PHE A 526 4.02 -3.58 9.99
C PHE A 526 4.09 -2.53 8.90
N ARG A 527 4.69 -2.91 7.79
CA ARG A 527 4.80 -2.14 6.56
C ARG A 527 3.90 -2.74 5.49
N VAL A 528 3.35 -1.86 4.67
CA VAL A 528 2.57 -2.18 3.48
C VAL A 528 3.35 -1.70 2.28
N ILE A 529 3.58 -2.60 1.33
CA ILE A 529 4.39 -2.35 0.13
C ILE A 529 3.47 -2.55 -1.07
N SER A 530 3.20 -1.47 -1.80
CA SER A 530 2.43 -1.53 -3.03
C SER A 530 3.19 -2.25 -4.14
N SER A 531 2.45 -2.97 -4.96
CA SER A 531 2.93 -3.66 -6.16
C SER A 531 2.63 -2.91 -7.47
N ASP A 532 1.99 -1.73 -7.40
CA ASP A 532 1.58 -0.93 -8.57
C ASP A 532 2.00 0.55 -8.50
N GLY A 533 2.78 0.93 -7.49
CA GLY A 533 3.26 2.30 -7.28
C GLY A 533 2.23 3.24 -6.63
N GLU A 534 0.98 2.81 -6.48
CA GLU A 534 -0.08 3.56 -5.80
C GLU A 534 -0.09 3.31 -4.30
N ALA A 535 -0.59 4.26 -3.51
CA ALA A 535 -0.78 4.06 -2.08
C ALA A 535 -1.84 2.98 -1.82
N ALA A 536 -1.50 2.00 -0.99
CA ALA A 536 -2.42 0.94 -0.62
C ALA A 536 -3.50 1.47 0.33
N GLU A 537 -4.77 1.24 0.01
CA GLU A 537 -5.88 1.60 0.88
C GLU A 537 -6.02 0.57 2.01
N ILE A 538 -5.40 0.87 3.15
CA ILE A 538 -5.53 0.11 4.39
C ILE A 538 -6.24 0.97 5.43
N ASP A 539 -7.35 0.46 5.92
CA ASP A 539 -8.09 1.01 7.06
C ASP A 539 -7.82 0.14 8.28
N LEU A 540 -7.46 0.78 9.39
CA LEU A 540 -7.12 0.13 10.65
C LEU A 540 -7.84 0.86 11.75
N ASP A 541 -8.36 0.06 12.67
CA ASP A 541 -9.06 0.57 13.82
C ASP A 541 -8.65 -0.17 15.09
N VAL A 542 -8.70 0.54 16.21
CA VAL A 542 -8.51 -0.02 17.54
C VAL A 542 -9.63 0.47 18.44
N SER A 543 -10.43 -0.47 18.91
CA SER A 543 -11.54 -0.20 19.81
C SER A 543 -11.36 -0.95 21.14
N GLY A 544 -12.08 -0.51 22.17
CA GLY A 544 -12.08 -1.19 23.46
C GLY A 544 -10.78 -1.03 24.27
N LEU A 545 -10.00 0.02 24.01
CA LEU A 545 -8.87 0.39 24.88
C LEU A 545 -9.38 0.96 26.22
N PRO A 546 -8.72 0.66 27.35
CA PRO A 546 -9.16 1.11 28.66
C PRO A 546 -8.88 2.61 28.88
N GLY A 547 -9.91 3.45 28.68
CA GLY A 547 -9.91 4.87 29.04
C GLY A 547 -8.94 5.74 28.23
N GLN A 548 -8.98 7.06 28.46
CA GLN A 548 -8.03 8.01 27.88
C GLN A 548 -6.70 7.94 28.62
N ILE A 549 -5.59 7.84 27.88
CA ILE A 549 -4.25 7.71 28.44
C ILE A 549 -3.47 8.98 28.14
N LEU A 550 -3.02 9.63 29.21
CA LEU A 550 -2.15 10.79 29.13
C LEU A 550 -0.75 10.38 29.55
N SER A 551 0.17 10.31 28.59
CA SER A 551 1.58 10.06 28.86
C SER A 551 2.32 11.39 28.96
N MET A 552 3.16 11.54 29.98
CA MET A 552 4.05 12.69 30.14
C MET A 552 5.50 12.20 30.18
N LYS A 553 6.29 12.56 29.17
CA LYS A 553 7.74 12.28 29.13
C LYS A 553 8.54 13.52 29.53
N ASN A 554 9.79 13.31 29.94
CA ASN A 554 10.72 14.35 30.39
C ASN A 554 10.21 15.18 31.58
N LEU A 555 9.48 14.54 32.49
CA LEU A 555 9.18 15.12 33.79
C LEU A 555 10.47 15.21 34.62
N PRO A 556 10.70 16.30 35.37
CA PRO A 556 11.81 16.37 36.31
C PRO A 556 11.67 15.27 37.37
N ALA A 557 12.80 14.70 37.77
CA ALA A 557 12.92 13.68 38.82
C ALA A 557 12.52 14.21 40.19
#